data_AF-A0AAN8UK43-F1
#
_entry.id   AF-A0AAN8UK43-F1
#
_cell.length_a   1.000
_cell.length_b   1.000
_cell.length_c   1.000
_cell.angle_alpha   90.00
_cell.angle_beta   90.00
_cell.angle_gamma   90.00
#
_symmetry.space_group_name_H-M   'P 1'
#
loop_
_entity.id
_entity.type
_entity.pdbx_description
1 polymer ?
#
loop_
_entity_poly.entity_id
_entity_poly.type
_entity_poly.pdbx_seq_one_letter_code
_entity_poly.pdbx_strand_id
1 'polypeptide(L)'
;MAHSIKLFLTLLLTWNMVSMVVMARPLMMTKSTLAARLKADEEGSKCWDSLFELQACTGEAILFFLNGETYLGPGCCRAIEIIEHQCWPAMLTSLGFTPQEGDILRGYCDAAEEDDDHN
;
A
#
# COMPACT_ATOMS: atom_id res chain seq x y z
N MET A 1 -41.34 32.81 -12.96
CA MET A 1 -40.20 32.51 -12.05
C MET A 1 -40.43 31.26 -11.21
N ALA A 2 -41.57 31.11 -10.51
CA ALA A 2 -41.83 29.92 -9.68
C ALA A 2 -41.93 28.58 -10.45
N HIS A 3 -42.45 28.57 -11.67
CA HIS A 3 -42.56 27.35 -12.48
C HIS A 3 -41.19 26.85 -12.99
N SER A 4 -40.31 27.76 -13.39
CA SER A 4 -38.96 27.42 -13.86
C SER A 4 -38.12 26.80 -12.74
N ILE A 5 -38.26 27.31 -11.51
CA ILE A 5 -37.58 26.75 -10.32
C ILE A 5 -38.11 25.35 -9.98
N LYS A 6 -39.42 25.14 -10.05
CA LYS A 6 -40.03 23.81 -9.82
C LYS A 6 -39.54 22.78 -10.84
N LEU A 7 -39.44 23.16 -12.12
CA LEU A 7 -38.91 22.28 -13.18
C LEU A 7 -37.44 21.92 -12.95
N PHE A 8 -36.63 22.89 -12.50
CA PHE A 8 -35.22 22.67 -12.20
C PHE A 8 -35.03 21.73 -11.00
N LEU A 9 -35.83 21.90 -9.94
CA LEU A 9 -35.80 21.03 -8.76
C LEU A 9 -36.22 19.59 -9.10
N THR A 10 -37.24 19.42 -9.95
CA THR A 10 -37.66 18.07 -10.38
C THR A 10 -36.60 17.37 -11.22
N LEU A 11 -35.84 18.11 -12.03
CA LEU A 11 -34.76 17.54 -12.86
C LEU A 11 -33.56 17.09 -12.01
N LEU A 12 -33.21 17.86 -10.97
CA LEU A 12 -32.14 17.50 -10.04
C LEU A 12 -32.49 16.24 -9.23
N LEU A 13 -33.74 16.10 -8.81
CA LEU A 13 -34.20 14.94 -8.04
C LEU A 13 -34.18 13.64 -8.85
N THR A 14 -34.51 13.67 -10.14
CA THR A 14 -34.52 12.48 -11.00
C THR A 14 -33.11 12.07 -11.45
N TRP A 15 -32.17 13.01 -11.58
CA TRP A 15 -30.78 12.74 -11.93
C TRP A 15 -30.05 11.88 -10.89
N ASN A 16 -30.41 12.02 -9.60
CA ASN A 16 -29.80 11.27 -8.52
C ASN A 16 -30.18 9.78 -8.48
N MET A 17 -31.18 9.34 -9.26
CA MET A 17 -31.61 7.95 -9.30
C MET A 17 -30.95 7.13 -10.43
N VAL A 18 -30.11 7.76 -11.28
CA VAL A 18 -29.34 7.06 -12.32
C VAL A 18 -27.91 6.83 -11.84
N SER A 19 -27.73 5.92 -10.88
CA SER A 19 -26.49 5.13 -10.70
C SER A 19 -26.59 4.25 -9.47
N MET A 20 -27.32 3.13 -9.55
CA MET A 20 -26.96 1.89 -8.86
C MET A 20 -27.54 0.69 -9.63
N VAL A 21 -27.11 0.49 -10.88
CA VAL A 21 -27.05 -0.88 -11.39
C VAL A 21 -25.67 -1.40 -10.97
N VAL A 22 -25.57 -1.82 -9.71
CA VAL A 22 -24.45 -2.66 -9.29
C VAL A 22 -24.68 -3.98 -10.01
N MET A 23 -23.97 -4.22 -11.12
CA MET A 23 -23.77 -5.61 -11.54
C MET A 23 -23.07 -6.27 -10.35
N ALA A 24 -23.79 -7.12 -9.62
CA ALA A 24 -23.17 -8.07 -8.73
C ALA A 24 -22.20 -8.87 -9.61
N ARG A 25 -20.91 -8.52 -9.56
CA ARG A 25 -19.86 -9.33 -10.17
C ARG A 25 -20.08 -10.72 -9.59
N PRO A 26 -20.29 -11.77 -10.41
CA PRO A 26 -20.26 -13.11 -9.88
C PRO A 26 -18.89 -13.24 -9.23
N LEU A 27 -18.85 -13.38 -7.90
CA LEU A 27 -17.66 -13.87 -7.23
C LEU A 27 -17.46 -15.26 -7.81
N MET A 28 -16.61 -15.38 -8.83
CA MET A 28 -15.97 -16.62 -9.17
C MET A 28 -15.21 -17.02 -7.90
N MET A 29 -15.91 -17.73 -7.01
CA MET A 29 -15.31 -18.44 -5.91
C MET A 29 -14.49 -19.55 -6.54
N THR A 30 -13.28 -19.21 -6.96
CA THR A 30 -12.19 -20.16 -7.09
C THR A 30 -12.17 -20.92 -5.77
N LYS A 31 -12.38 -22.24 -5.83
CA LYS A 31 -12.27 -23.14 -4.68
C LYS A 31 -10.81 -23.11 -4.21
N SER A 32 -10.45 -22.08 -3.47
CA SER A 32 -9.14 -21.96 -2.83
C SER A 32 -9.06 -23.04 -1.77
N THR A 33 -8.02 -23.87 -1.85
CA THR A 33 -7.82 -24.95 -0.87
C THR A 33 -7.50 -24.35 0.50
N LEU A 34 -7.81 -25.08 1.57
CA LEU A 34 -7.46 -24.64 2.94
C LEU A 34 -5.96 -24.33 3.05
N ALA A 35 -5.11 -25.11 2.38
CA ALA A 35 -3.67 -24.87 2.30
C ALA A 35 -3.31 -23.54 1.62
N ALA A 36 -3.98 -23.17 0.52
CA ALA A 36 -3.78 -21.90 -0.15
C ALA A 36 -4.24 -20.71 0.73
N ARG A 37 -5.28 -20.90 1.55
CA ARG A 37 -5.73 -19.90 2.53
C ARG A 37 -4.75 -19.74 3.70
N LEU A 38 -4.27 -20.85 4.26
CA LEU A 38 -3.25 -20.84 5.32
C LEU A 38 -1.96 -20.16 4.85
N LYS A 39 -1.52 -20.44 3.63
CA LYS A 39 -0.35 -19.81 3.04
C LYS A 39 -0.54 -18.30 2.85
N ALA A 40 -1.71 -17.88 2.38
CA ALA A 40 -2.03 -16.45 2.27
C ALA A 40 -2.12 -15.75 3.64
N ASP A 41 -2.53 -16.45 4.69
CA ASP A 41 -2.56 -15.93 6.06
C ASP A 41 -1.14 -15.78 6.64
N GLU A 42 -0.26 -16.75 6.37
CA GLU A 42 1.16 -16.71 6.77
C GLU A 42 1.95 -15.62 6.00
N GLU A 43 1.72 -15.50 4.69
CA GLU A 43 2.30 -14.41 3.89
C GLU A 43 1.75 -13.05 4.34
N GLY A 44 0.46 -12.98 4.64
CA GLY A 44 -0.19 -11.80 5.18
C GLY A 44 0.41 -11.37 6.53
N SER A 45 0.65 -12.30 7.45
CA SER A 45 1.24 -11.97 8.76
C SER A 45 2.65 -11.41 8.62
N LYS A 46 3.50 -11.99 7.76
CA LYS A 46 4.85 -11.47 7.48
C LYS A 46 4.84 -10.05 6.95
N CYS A 47 3.87 -9.73 6.09
CA CYS A 47 3.70 -8.38 5.57
C CYS A 47 3.32 -7.38 6.66
N TRP A 48 2.40 -7.75 7.54
CA TRP A 48 2.04 -6.91 8.68
C TRP A 48 3.19 -6.74 9.66
N ASP A 49 3.90 -7.82 9.98
CA ASP A 49 5.06 -7.79 10.89
C ASP A 49 6.15 -6.86 10.37
N SER A 50 6.48 -6.99 9.07
CA SER A 50 7.47 -6.13 8.41
C SER A 50 7.02 -4.67 8.35
N LEU A 51 5.73 -4.41 8.18
CA LEU A 51 5.20 -3.04 8.20
C LEU A 51 5.31 -2.40 9.59
N PHE A 52 5.10 -3.17 10.66
CA PHE A 52 5.30 -2.68 12.02
C PHE A 52 6.78 -2.45 12.32
N GLU A 53 7.68 -3.30 11.82
CA GLU A 53 9.12 -3.07 11.90
C GLU A 53 9.51 -1.78 11.17
N LEU A 54 9.02 -1.58 9.95
CA LEU A 54 9.27 -0.36 9.19
C LEU A 54 8.63 0.87 9.85
N GLN A 55 7.49 0.71 10.53
CA GLN A 55 6.86 1.79 11.29
C GLN A 55 7.82 2.34 12.37
N ALA A 56 8.58 1.47 13.04
CA ALA A 56 9.59 1.90 14.02
C ALA A 56 10.73 2.71 13.38
N CYS A 57 11.08 2.39 12.13
CA CYS A 57 12.09 3.06 11.32
C CYS A 57 11.59 4.30 10.57
N THR A 58 10.30 4.64 10.63
CA THR A 58 9.75 5.78 9.86
C THR A 58 10.50 7.09 10.14
N GLY A 59 11.05 7.25 11.35
CA GLY A 59 11.92 8.37 11.68
C GLY A 59 13.19 8.43 10.82
N GLU A 60 13.91 7.32 10.67
CA GLU A 60 15.10 7.19 9.81
C GLU A 60 14.74 7.44 8.34
N ALA A 61 13.64 6.87 7.87
CA ALA A 61 13.17 7.06 6.49
C ALA A 61 12.78 8.53 6.20
N ILE A 62 12.10 9.21 7.13
CA ILE A 62 11.77 10.64 6.97
C ILE A 62 13.07 11.48 6.97
N LEU A 63 13.98 11.22 7.90
CA LEU A 63 15.24 11.94 7.99
C LEU A 63 16.11 11.72 6.75
N PHE A 64 16.04 10.53 6.13
CA PHE A 64 16.73 10.20 4.89
C PHE A 64 16.29 11.13 3.76
N PHE A 65 14.98 11.34 3.59
CA PHE A 65 14.46 12.26 2.58
C PHE A 65 14.65 13.75 2.93
N LEU A 66 14.63 14.13 4.21
CA LEU A 66 14.75 15.53 4.63
C LEU A 66 16.19 16.05 4.64
N ASN A 67 17.15 15.24 5.08
CA ASN A 67 18.54 15.65 5.27
C ASN A 67 19.51 14.99 4.28
N GLY A 68 19.10 13.92 3.60
CA GLY A 68 19.97 13.15 2.68
C GLY A 68 21.06 12.33 3.38
N GLU A 69 21.13 12.31 4.71
CA GLU A 69 22.26 11.74 5.46
C GLU A 69 21.86 10.90 6.69
N THR A 70 20.75 10.18 6.67
CA THR A 70 20.51 9.15 7.70
C THR A 70 20.44 7.78 7.08
N TYR A 71 21.44 6.97 7.43
CA TYR A 71 21.52 5.57 7.09
C TYR A 71 20.26 4.85 7.57
N LEU A 72 19.65 4.04 6.70
CA LEU A 72 18.65 3.07 7.14
C LEU A 72 19.37 1.89 7.79
N GLY A 73 18.98 1.55 9.02
CA GLY A 73 19.52 0.38 9.69
C GLY A 73 19.19 -0.93 8.95
N PRO A 74 19.97 -2.01 9.19
CA PRO A 74 19.76 -3.31 8.53
C PRO A 74 18.38 -3.93 8.83
N GLY A 75 17.77 -3.63 9.99
CA GLY A 75 16.39 -4.04 10.28
C GLY A 75 15.38 -3.31 9.39
N CYS A 76 15.56 -2.01 9.19
CA CYS A 76 14.69 -1.23 8.29
C CYS A 76 14.81 -1.71 6.85
N CYS A 77 16.02 -2.01 6.39
CA CYS A 77 16.23 -2.52 5.04
C CYS A 77 15.62 -3.90 4.82
N ARG A 78 15.76 -4.81 5.80
CA ARG A 78 15.07 -6.11 5.76
C ARG A 78 13.54 -5.96 5.69
N ALA A 79 12.98 -5.02 6.45
CA ALA A 79 11.54 -4.75 6.40
C ALA A 79 11.09 -4.21 5.04
N ILE A 80 11.86 -3.29 4.44
CA ILE A 80 11.62 -2.75 3.09
C ILE A 80 11.69 -3.87 2.04
N GLU A 81 12.71 -4.73 2.10
CA GLU A 81 12.89 -5.86 1.21
C GLU A 81 11.67 -6.79 1.22
N ILE A 82 11.21 -7.21 2.42
CA ILE A 82 10.04 -8.08 2.54
C ILE A 82 8.78 -7.41 1.96
N ILE A 83 8.57 -6.13 2.27
CA ILE A 83 7.39 -5.41 1.79
C ILE A 83 7.39 -5.27 0.27
N GLU A 84 8.53 -4.89 -0.32
CA GLU A 84 8.63 -4.66 -1.77
C GLU A 84 8.63 -5.95 -2.60
N HIS A 85 9.09 -7.07 -2.05
CA HIS A 85 9.17 -8.34 -2.79
C HIS A 85 8.02 -9.32 -2.53
N GLN A 86 7.47 -9.33 -1.32
CA GLN A 86 6.56 -10.40 -0.88
C GLN A 86 5.15 -9.89 -0.58
N CYS A 87 4.97 -8.58 -0.45
CA CYS A 87 3.72 -7.99 -0.01
C CYS A 87 2.91 -7.36 -1.14
N TRP A 88 1.70 -6.91 -0.81
CA TRP A 88 0.81 -6.34 -1.81
C TRP A 88 1.37 -5.02 -2.35
N PRO A 89 1.09 -4.70 -3.63
CA PRO A 89 1.55 -3.45 -4.22
C PRO A 89 1.13 -2.24 -3.40
N ALA A 90 2.04 -1.27 -3.28
CA ALA A 90 1.80 -0.01 -2.57
C ALA A 90 1.50 -0.16 -1.07
N MET A 91 1.89 -1.27 -0.43
CA MET A 91 1.74 -1.44 1.03
C MET A 91 2.38 -0.30 1.83
N LEU A 92 3.54 0.20 1.38
CA LEU A 92 4.24 1.33 2.00
C LEU A 92 3.40 2.62 2.07
N THR A 93 2.40 2.78 1.20
CA THR A 93 1.52 3.95 1.22
C THR A 93 0.68 4.06 2.50
N SER A 94 0.49 2.96 3.24
CA SER A 94 -0.17 3.02 4.55
C SER A 94 0.66 3.76 5.61
N LEU A 95 1.98 3.85 5.41
CA LEU A 95 2.89 4.64 6.25
C LEU A 95 3.10 6.06 5.70
N GLY A 96 2.42 6.41 4.60
CA GLY A 96 2.52 7.73 3.97
C GLY A 96 3.60 7.86 2.90
N PHE A 97 4.31 6.78 2.56
CA PHE A 97 5.26 6.79 1.45
C PHE A 97 4.54 6.75 0.11
N THR A 98 5.07 7.45 -0.87
CA THR A 98 4.70 7.28 -2.28
C THR A 98 5.37 6.04 -2.87
N PRO A 99 4.84 5.47 -3.97
CA PRO A 99 5.51 4.38 -4.68
C PRO A 99 6.95 4.72 -5.07
N GLN A 100 7.20 5.96 -5.49
CA GLN A 100 8.52 6.44 -5.87
C GLN A 100 9.48 6.49 -4.69
N GLU A 101 9.02 6.91 -3.51
CA GLU A 101 9.83 6.85 -2.29
C GLU A 101 10.14 5.41 -1.89
N GLY A 102 9.19 4.48 -2.05
CA GLY A 102 9.42 3.05 -1.88
C GLY A 102 10.52 2.49 -2.79
N ASP A 103 10.49 2.86 -4.07
CA ASP A 103 11.54 2.49 -5.05
C ASP A 103 12.93 2.98 -4.63
N ILE A 104 13.01 4.21 -4.11
CA ILE A 104 14.27 4.79 -3.63
C ILE A 104 14.77 4.07 -2.38
N LEU A 105 13.88 3.79 -1.42
CA LEU A 105 14.22 3.08 -0.18
C LEU A 105 14.76 1.67 -0.47
N ARG A 106 14.12 0.94 -1.39
CA ARG A 106 14.64 -0.35 -1.87
C ARG A 106 16.02 -0.21 -2.51
N GLY A 107 16.17 0.72 -3.46
CA GLY A 107 17.45 0.92 -4.13
C GLY A 107 18.59 1.28 -3.19
N TYR A 108 18.30 2.01 -2.10
CA TYR A 108 19.27 2.26 -1.03
C TYR A 108 19.66 0.96 -0.31
N CYS A 109 18.68 0.14 0.06
CA CYS A 109 18.90 -1.07 0.83
C CYS A 109 19.65 -2.15 0.04
N ASP A 110 19.33 -2.31 -1.25
CA ASP A 110 20.01 -3.26 -2.14
C ASP A 110 21.51 -2.92 -2.26
N ALA A 111 21.85 -1.63 -2.32
CA ALA A 111 23.25 -1.18 -2.39
C ALA A 111 24.00 -1.35 -1.06
N ALA A 112 23.32 -1.25 0.08
CA ALA A 112 23.93 -1.43 1.39
C ALA A 112 24.33 -2.89 1.67
N GLU A 113 23.63 -3.88 1.09
CA GLU A 113 23.98 -5.30 1.23
C GLU A 113 25.27 -5.67 0.48
N GLU A 114 25.59 -4.99 -0.63
CA GLU A 114 26.80 -5.25 -1.42
C GLU A 114 28.10 -4.80 -0.71
N ASP A 115 28.01 -3.77 0.14
CA ASP A 115 29.14 -3.23 0.91
C ASP A 115 29.50 -4.09 2.14
N ASP A 116 28.54 -4.81 2.73
CA ASP A 116 28.76 -5.65 3.92
C ASP A 116 29.45 -7.00 3.60
N ASP A 117 29.41 -7.47 2.35
CA ASP A 117 30.05 -8.75 1.93
C ASP A 117 31.55 -8.61 1.58
N HIS A 118 32.11 -7.40 1.67
CA HIS A 118 33.51 -7.07 1.38
C HIS A 118 34.38 -6.72 2.61
N ASN A 119 33.88 -6.93 3.83
CA ASN A 119 34.61 -6.68 5.09
C ASN A 119 34.65 -7.91 6.01
#